data_AF-A0A2E2BWY7-F1
#
_entry.id   AF-A0A2E2BWY7-F1
#
_cell.length_a   1.000
_cell.length_b   1.000
_cell.length_c   1.000
_cell.angle_alpha   90.00
_cell.angle_beta   90.00
_cell.angle_gamma   90.00
#
_symmetry.space_group_name_H-M   'P 1'
#
loop_
_entity.id
_entity.type
_entity.pdbx_description
1 polymer ?
#
loop_
_entity_poly.entity_id
_entity_poly.type
_entity_poly.pdbx_seq_one_letter_code
_entity_poly.pdbx_strand_id
1 'polypeptide(L)'
;MIKPRLTEEQRRALAQSHGLLEVDEDGRKYVLMSMEVYRDMMGVGTDAELSASLEAIQEGLADIDAGRTRPFRDVLAELENE
;
A
#
# COMPACT_ATOMS: atom_id res chain seq x y z
N MET A 1 -6.16 -19.57 -0.01
CA MET A 1 -6.35 -18.26 0.62
C MET A 1 -7.61 -17.61 0.08
N ILE A 2 -8.53 -17.20 0.94
CA ILE A 2 -9.70 -16.41 0.55
C ILE A 2 -9.17 -15.00 0.28
N LYS A 3 -9.25 -14.51 -0.96
CA LYS A 3 -8.93 -13.12 -1.25
C LYS A 3 -9.96 -12.24 -0.52
N PRO A 4 -9.56 -11.34 0.38
CA PRO A 4 -10.49 -10.40 1.00
C PRO A 4 -11.20 -9.62 -0.10
N ARG A 5 -12.53 -9.52 0.01
CA ARG A 5 -13.38 -8.79 -0.94
C ARG A 5 -13.95 -7.58 -0.23
N LEU A 6 -13.97 -6.44 -0.91
CA LEU A 6 -14.67 -5.25 -0.45
C LEU A 6 -16.15 -5.58 -0.23
N THR A 7 -16.76 -4.95 0.78
CA THR A 7 -18.20 -4.95 0.92
C THR A 7 -18.85 -4.20 -0.25
N GLU A 8 -20.14 -4.44 -0.51
CA GLU A 8 -20.85 -3.69 -1.55
C GLU A 8 -20.93 -2.19 -1.25
N GLU A 9 -20.97 -1.83 0.03
CA GLU A 9 -20.92 -0.44 0.47
C GLU A 9 -19.57 0.21 0.13
N GLN A 10 -18.46 -0.44 0.48
CA GLN A 10 -17.11 0.03 0.14
C GLN A 10 -16.93 0.12 -1.38
N ARG A 11 -17.42 -0.86 -2.15
CA ARG A 11 -17.35 -0.84 -3.63
C ARG A 11 -18.10 0.36 -4.21
N ARG A 12 -19.29 0.67 -3.69
CA ARG A 12 -20.09 1.83 -4.13
C ARG A 12 -19.44 3.15 -3.72
N ALA A 13 -18.99 3.27 -2.49
CA ALA A 13 -18.34 4.47 -1.99
C ALA A 13 -17.07 4.77 -2.81
N LEU A 14 -16.24 3.77 -3.07
CA LEU A 14 -15.04 3.89 -3.88
C LEU A 14 -15.33 4.33 -5.33
N ALA A 15 -16.43 3.87 -5.92
CA ALA A 15 -16.86 4.30 -7.26
C ALA A 15 -17.35 5.76 -7.27
N GLN A 16 -18.02 6.20 -6.20
CA GLN A 16 -18.50 7.58 -6.06
C GLN A 16 -17.38 8.58 -5.76
N SER A 17 -16.32 8.14 -5.08
CA SER A 17 -15.20 8.98 -4.66
C SER A 17 -14.01 8.93 -5.64
N HIS A 18 -14.27 8.62 -6.91
CA HIS A 18 -13.25 8.54 -7.97
C HIS A 18 -12.08 7.60 -7.65
N GLY A 19 -12.33 6.51 -6.92
CA GLY A 19 -11.32 5.50 -6.65
C GLY A 19 -10.42 5.82 -5.45
N LEU A 20 -10.76 6.78 -4.59
CA LEU A 20 -10.03 7.05 -3.34
C LEU A 20 -11.00 7.35 -2.20
N LEU A 21 -10.87 6.65 -1.07
CA LEU A 21 -11.74 6.84 0.09
C LEU A 21 -10.95 6.65 1.39
N GLU A 22 -11.06 7.60 2.31
CA GLU A 22 -10.64 7.39 3.71
C GLU A 22 -11.76 6.66 4.46
N VAL A 23 -11.40 5.58 5.13
CA VAL A 23 -12.29 4.79 5.98
C VAL A 23 -11.87 4.99 7.43
N ASP A 24 -12.84 5.37 8.25
CA ASP A 24 -12.73 5.45 9.70
C ASP A 24 -13.72 4.46 10.31
N GLU A 25 -13.22 3.30 10.73
CA GLU A 25 -14.02 2.20 11.27
C GLU A 25 -13.45 1.79 12.63
N ASP A 26 -14.24 1.96 13.69
CA ASP A 26 -13.86 1.63 15.07
C ASP A 26 -12.49 2.19 15.52
N GLY A 27 -12.15 3.40 15.06
CA GLY A 27 -10.89 4.07 15.37
C GLY A 27 -9.68 3.61 14.53
N ARG A 28 -9.89 2.71 13.57
CA ARG A 28 -8.89 2.35 12.56
C ARG A 28 -9.08 3.21 11.32
N LYS A 29 -8.06 3.98 10.99
CA LYS A 29 -8.03 4.83 9.78
C LYS A 29 -7.20 4.16 8.70
N TYR A 30 -7.83 3.91 7.56
CA TYR A 30 -7.16 3.37 6.38
C TYR A 30 -7.73 3.97 5.10
N VAL A 31 -6.96 3.94 4.02
CA VAL A 31 -7.40 4.44 2.71
C VAL A 31 -7.70 3.25 1.80
N LEU A 32 -8.87 3.26 1.19
CA LEU A 32 -9.23 2.37 0.08
C LEU A 32 -8.97 3.10 -1.24
N MET A 33 -8.30 2.40 -2.17
CA MET A 33 -7.90 2.95 -3.46
C MET A 33 -8.31 1.97 -4.57
N SER A 34 -8.76 2.48 -5.71
CA SER A 34 -8.83 1.68 -6.92
C SER A 34 -7.41 1.38 -7.40
N MET A 35 -7.26 0.25 -8.07
CA MET A 35 -5.96 -0.14 -8.63
C MET A 35 -5.47 0.84 -9.71
N GLU A 36 -6.41 1.49 -10.41
CA GLU A 36 -6.12 2.52 -11.40
C GLU A 36 -5.50 3.76 -10.73
N VAL A 37 -6.15 4.30 -9.70
CA VAL A 37 -5.64 5.45 -8.94
C VAL A 37 -4.30 5.14 -8.28
N TYR A 38 -4.14 3.92 -7.74
CA TYR A 38 -2.88 3.48 -7.18
C TYR A 38 -1.75 3.46 -8.22
N ARG A 39 -2.01 2.93 -9.42
CA ARG A 39 -1.04 2.89 -10.52
C ARG A 39 -0.62 4.30 -10.96
N ASP A 40 -1.60 5.18 -11.13
CA ASP A 40 -1.35 6.56 -11.53
C ASP A 40 -0.49 7.31 -10.50
N MET A 41 -0.78 7.13 -9.20
CA MET A 41 -0.01 7.75 -8.12
C MET A 41 1.42 7.22 -8.03
N MET A 42 1.59 5.92 -8.22
CA MET A 42 2.91 5.27 -8.14
C MET A 42 3.72 5.40 -9.44
N GLY A 43 3.14 5.92 -10.52
CA GLY A 43 3.76 5.96 -11.84
C GLY A 43 3.98 4.56 -12.44
N VAL A 44 3.17 3.58 -12.01
CA VAL A 44 3.30 2.16 -12.38
C VAL A 44 2.46 1.89 -13.63
N GLY A 45 3.12 1.65 -14.77
CA GLY A 45 2.44 1.52 -16.07
C GLY A 45 1.95 0.11 -16.38
N THR A 46 2.61 -0.92 -15.83
CA THR A 46 2.36 -2.33 -16.20
C THR A 46 1.89 -3.18 -15.02
N ASP A 47 1.20 -4.28 -15.33
CA ASP A 47 0.78 -5.27 -14.33
C ASP A 47 1.98 -5.92 -13.60
N ALA A 48 3.12 -6.07 -14.29
CA ALA A 48 4.34 -6.62 -13.73
C ALA A 48 4.97 -5.69 -12.69
N GLU A 49 5.09 -4.40 -13.01
CA GLU A 49 5.57 -3.36 -12.08
C GLU A 49 4.64 -3.24 -10.86
N LEU A 50 3.33 -3.37 -11.07
CA LEU A 50 2.36 -3.42 -9.97
C LEU A 50 2.60 -4.64 -9.08
N SER A 51 2.75 -5.83 -9.66
CA SER A 51 2.98 -7.05 -8.89
C SER A 51 4.26 -6.94 -8.06
N ALA A 52 5.34 -6.44 -8.65
CA ALA A 52 6.60 -6.21 -7.95
C ALA A 52 6.44 -5.19 -6.80
N SER A 53 5.67 -4.11 -7.03
CA SER A 53 5.38 -3.12 -5.98
C SER A 53 4.60 -3.72 -4.82
N LEU A 54 3.57 -4.54 -5.11
CA LEU A 54 2.78 -5.21 -4.08
C LEU A 54 3.61 -6.23 -3.29
N GLU A 55 4.48 -6.96 -3.97
CA GLU A 55 5.40 -7.92 -3.35
C GLU A 55 6.37 -7.21 -2.40
N ALA A 56 6.99 -6.10 -2.84
CA ALA A 56 7.88 -5.29 -2.00
C ALA A 56 7.17 -4.72 -0.75
N ILE A 57 5.91 -4.29 -0.88
CA ILE A 57 5.11 -3.84 0.28
C ILE A 57 4.84 -4.99 1.24
N GLN A 58 4.47 -6.17 0.73
CA GLN A 58 4.22 -7.35 1.58
C GLN A 58 5.49 -7.80 2.31
N GLU A 59 6.63 -7.77 1.63
CA GLU A 59 7.93 -8.05 2.24
C GLU A 59 8.26 -7.04 3.34
N GLY A 60 8.12 -5.73 3.07
CA GLY A 60 8.36 -4.68 4.06
C GLY A 60 7.45 -4.79 5.29
N LEU A 61 6.18 -5.16 5.12
CA LEU A 61 5.27 -5.42 6.25
C LEU A 61 5.72 -6.64 7.06
N ALA A 62 6.15 -7.72 6.39
CA ALA A 62 6.66 -8.91 7.07
C ALA A 62 7.98 -8.62 7.83
N ASP A 63 8.81 -7.71 7.32
CA ASP A 63 10.02 -7.25 8.00
C ASP A 63 9.69 -6.43 9.26
N ILE A 64 8.67 -5.57 9.20
CA ILE A 64 8.17 -4.85 10.38
C ILE A 64 7.70 -5.83 11.45
N ASP A 65 6.86 -6.80 11.10
CA ASP A 65 6.32 -7.78 12.03
C ASP A 65 7.41 -8.67 12.65
N ALA A 66 8.46 -8.98 11.89
CA ALA A 66 9.59 -9.77 12.36
C ALA A 66 10.67 -8.94 13.09
N GLY A 67 10.48 -7.62 13.23
CA GLY A 67 11.48 -6.73 13.82
C GLY A 67 12.76 -6.58 12.98
N ARG A 68 12.74 -6.95 11.70
CA ARG A 68 13.83 -6.75 10.73
C ARG A 68 13.82 -5.33 10.17
N THR A 69 13.70 -4.35 11.05
CA THR A 69 13.74 -2.93 10.68
C THR A 69 15.04 -2.31 11.13
N ARG A 70 15.42 -1.21 10.49
CA ARG A 70 16.60 -0.44 10.87
C ARG A 70 16.26 1.05 10.99
N PRO A 71 16.92 1.79 11.90
CA PRO A 71 16.74 3.23 11.99
C PRO A 71 17.10 3.94 10.68
N PHE A 72 16.25 4.88 10.27
CA PHE A 72 16.45 5.64 9.04
C PHE A 72 17.79 6.41 9.00
N ARG A 73 18.25 6.91 10.16
CA ARG A 73 19.53 7.62 10.27
C ARG A 73 20.72 6.74 9.90
N ASP A 74 20.65 5.46 10.21
CA ASP A 74 21.73 4.51 9.93
C ASP A 74 21.81 4.24 8.42
N VAL A 75 20.66 4.20 7.73
CA VAL A 75 20.60 4.06 6.26
C VAL A 75 21.22 5.28 5.58
N LEU A 76 20.85 6.49 6.01
CA LEU A 76 21.41 7.72 5.43
C LEU A 76 22.92 7.80 5.60
N ALA A 77 23.42 7.43 6.79
CA ALA A 77 24.86 7.43 7.05
C ALA A 77 25.62 6.45 6.12
N GLU A 78 25.03 5.33 5.73
CA GLU A 78 25.65 4.41 4.76
C GLU A 78 25.70 5.02 3.36
N LEU A 79 24.61 5.63 2.90
CA LEU A 79 24.52 6.26 1.58
C LEU A 79 25.44 7.49 1.43
N GLU A 80 25.69 8.24 2.52
CA GLU A 80 26.63 9.36 2.52
C GLU A 80 28.10 8.91 2.45
N ASN A 81 28.38 7.63 2.72
CA ASN A 81 29.72 7.03 2.70
C ASN A 81 29.98 6.14 1.47
N GLU A 82 29.04 6.05 0.52
CA GLU A 82 29.22 5.45 -0.82
C GLU A 82 29.69 6.47 -1.87
#